data_AF-A0A1C9J6L3-F1
#
_entry.id   AF-A0A1C9J6L3-F1
#
_cell.length_a   1.000
_cell.length_b   1.000
_cell.length_c   1.000
_cell.angle_alpha   90.00
_cell.angle_beta   90.00
_cell.angle_gamma   90.00
#
_symmetry.space_group_name_H-M   'P 1'
#
loop_
_entity.id
_entity.type
_entity.pdbx_description
1 polymer ?
#
loop_
_entity_poly.entity_id
_entity_poly.type
_entity_poly.pdbx_seq_one_letter_code
_entity_poly.pdbx_strand_id
1 'polypeptide(L)'
;LLAAQLYQESGWNPRAQSHAAAQGIAQFIPGTWATHGIDGNGDGKRDVWDPADAIPSAASYDCELAGYVKKVPGDPTNNMLAAYNAGAYAVIKYGGVPPYKETQNYVKIIRSLEKSFARPVGRVAPSRQAAGAIYFAQKKLGTPYLWGGNGTPEQQGRFDCSGLTQAAYRTGDV
;
A
#
# COMPACT_ATOMS: atom_id res chain seq x y z
N LEU A 1 -0.84 -7.38 -3.38
CA LEU A 1 -0.36 -8.05 -2.16
C LEU A 1 0.90 -7.39 -1.60
N LEU A 2 2.07 -7.52 -2.25
CA LEU A 2 3.35 -6.98 -1.75
C LEU A 2 3.28 -5.50 -1.31
N ALA A 3 2.59 -4.66 -2.08
CA ALA A 3 2.38 -3.26 -1.71
C ALA A 3 1.65 -3.08 -0.36
N ALA A 4 0.62 -3.89 -0.09
CA ALA A 4 -0.09 -3.87 1.18
C ALA A 4 0.79 -4.34 2.35
N GLN A 5 1.65 -5.32 2.09
CA GLN A 5 2.61 -5.83 3.07
C GLN A 5 3.66 -4.79 3.41
N LEU A 6 4.32 -4.17 2.43
CA LEU A 6 5.27 -3.07 2.66
C LEU A 6 4.65 -1.88 3.41
N TYR A 7 3.39 -1.56 3.10
CA TYR A 7 2.65 -0.58 3.89
C TYR A 7 2.43 -1.01 5.33
N GLN A 8 2.08 -2.27 5.59
CA GLN A 8 1.91 -2.79 6.94
C GLN A 8 3.24 -2.84 7.72
N GLU A 9 4.36 -3.09 7.04
CA GLU A 9 5.68 -3.14 7.66
C GLU A 9 6.16 -1.76 8.12
N SER A 10 6.08 -0.75 7.25
CA SER A 10 6.76 0.53 7.50
C SER A 10 5.95 1.77 7.14
N GLY A 11 4.75 1.62 6.58
CA GLY A 11 4.01 2.73 5.99
C GLY A 11 4.77 3.37 4.82
N TRP A 12 5.56 2.59 4.08
CA TRP A 12 6.48 3.04 3.02
C TRP A 12 7.69 3.85 3.49
N ASN A 13 8.04 3.80 4.78
CA ASN A 13 9.21 4.51 5.30
C ASN A 13 10.49 3.68 5.09
N PRO A 14 11.41 4.08 4.18
CA PRO A 14 12.65 3.35 3.94
C PRO A 14 13.65 3.45 5.10
N ARG A 15 13.41 4.34 6.07
CA ARG A 15 14.26 4.53 7.25
C ARG A 15 13.60 4.01 8.53
N ALA A 16 12.54 3.22 8.41
CA ALA A 16 11.89 2.63 9.58
C ALA A 16 12.84 1.67 10.30
N GLN A 17 12.88 1.79 11.63
CA GLN A 17 13.60 0.86 12.49
C GLN A 17 12.72 0.50 13.69
N SER A 18 12.51 -0.80 13.91
CA SER A 18 11.73 -1.28 15.05
C SER A 18 12.60 -1.53 16.29
N HIS A 19 11.93 -1.74 17.43
CA HIS A 19 12.58 -2.12 18.69
C HIS A 19 13.22 -3.53 18.61
N ALA A 20 12.74 -4.37 17.68
CA ALA A 20 13.29 -5.68 17.38
C ALA A 20 14.42 -5.62 16.32
N ALA A 21 14.96 -4.43 16.06
CA ALA A 21 15.99 -4.17 15.05
C ALA A 21 15.58 -4.53 13.61
N ALA A 22 14.29 -4.56 13.30
CA ALA A 22 13.81 -4.67 11.93
C ALA A 22 14.07 -3.35 11.17
N GLN A 23 14.51 -3.41 9.92
CA GLN A 23 15.08 -2.28 9.19
C GLN A 23 14.45 -2.11 7.81
N GLY A 24 14.34 -0.85 7.39
CA GLY A 24 13.97 -0.50 6.03
C GLY A 24 12.48 -0.64 5.73
N ILE A 25 12.16 -0.41 4.46
CA ILE A 25 10.77 -0.39 3.94
C ILE A 25 10.03 -1.72 4.15
N ALA A 26 10.77 -2.83 4.21
CA ALA A 26 10.26 -4.18 4.37
C ALA A 26 10.50 -4.79 5.77
N GLN A 27 11.08 -4.01 6.69
CA GLN A 27 11.35 -4.42 8.08
C GLN A 27 12.09 -5.76 8.19
N PHE A 28 13.18 -5.93 7.43
CA PHE A 28 14.05 -7.09 7.60
C PHE A 28 14.84 -6.99 8.91
N ILE A 29 14.88 -8.07 9.68
CA ILE A 29 15.87 -8.22 10.74
C ILE A 29 17.24 -8.61 10.15
N PRO A 30 18.37 -8.28 10.81
CA PRO A 30 19.71 -8.47 10.23
C PRO A 30 20.01 -9.91 9.82
N GLY A 31 19.54 -10.90 10.58
CA GLY A 31 19.73 -12.32 10.26
C GLY A 31 19.05 -12.73 8.95
N THR A 32 17.81 -12.30 8.73
CA THR A 32 17.07 -12.56 7.48
C THR A 32 17.67 -11.82 6.31
N TRP A 33 18.08 -10.55 6.50
CA TRP A 33 18.72 -9.77 5.43
C TRP A 33 20.02 -10.41 4.96
N ALA A 34 20.84 -10.93 5.88
CA ALA A 34 22.12 -11.55 5.54
C ALA A 34 21.96 -12.73 4.57
N THR A 35 20.87 -13.49 4.67
CA THR A 35 20.62 -14.69 3.85
C THR A 35 19.73 -14.41 2.65
N HIS A 36 18.78 -13.48 2.73
CA HIS A 36 17.76 -13.27 1.69
C HIS A 36 17.83 -11.91 0.98
N GLY A 37 18.68 -10.98 1.45
CA GLY A 37 18.91 -9.72 0.74
C GLY A 37 19.48 -9.98 -0.65
N ILE A 38 18.93 -9.30 -1.66
CA ILE A 38 19.41 -9.29 -3.04
C ILE A 38 19.78 -7.87 -3.46
N ASP A 39 20.76 -7.78 -4.36
CA ASP A 39 21.10 -6.54 -5.06
C ASP A 39 20.07 -6.37 -6.19
N GLY A 40 18.99 -5.66 -5.87
CA GLY A 40 17.82 -5.54 -6.73
C GLY A 40 18.03 -4.54 -7.87
N ASN A 41 18.91 -3.55 -7.66
CA ASN A 41 19.21 -2.51 -8.63
C ASN A 41 20.48 -2.78 -9.47
N GLY A 42 21.29 -3.77 -9.07
CA GLY A 42 22.50 -4.20 -9.77
C GLY A 42 23.72 -3.29 -9.55
N ASP A 43 23.77 -2.53 -8.45
CA ASP A 43 24.85 -1.58 -8.15
C ASP A 43 26.07 -2.22 -7.46
N GLY A 44 26.01 -3.53 -7.19
CA GLY A 44 27.05 -4.31 -6.55
C GLY A 44 26.96 -4.34 -5.03
N LYS A 45 25.91 -3.77 -4.42
CA LYS A 45 25.68 -3.76 -2.98
C LYS A 45 24.30 -4.32 -2.65
N ARG A 46 24.18 -4.81 -1.42
CA ARG A 46 22.89 -5.21 -0.84
C ARG A 46 22.62 -4.31 0.34
N ASP A 47 21.76 -3.32 0.16
CA ASP A 47 21.41 -2.36 1.21
C ASP A 47 19.94 -2.50 1.66
N VAL A 48 19.74 -2.89 2.92
CA VAL A 48 18.39 -3.02 3.52
C VAL A 48 17.64 -1.68 3.58
N TRP A 49 18.38 -0.57 3.55
CA TRP A 49 17.84 0.79 3.58
C TRP A 49 17.52 1.34 2.19
N ASP A 50 17.99 0.68 1.12
CA ASP A 50 17.61 1.03 -0.25
C ASP A 50 16.34 0.26 -0.65
N PRO A 51 15.20 0.94 -0.90
CA PRO A 51 14.00 0.30 -1.42
C PRO A 51 14.22 -0.49 -2.71
N ALA A 52 15.20 -0.09 -3.54
CA ALA A 52 15.49 -0.77 -4.80
C ALA A 52 16.05 -2.20 -4.58
N ASP A 53 16.66 -2.47 -3.42
CA ASP A 53 17.10 -3.79 -3.00
C ASP A 53 16.08 -4.47 -2.09
N ALA A 54 15.55 -3.73 -1.11
CA ALA A 54 14.68 -4.28 -0.08
C ALA A 54 13.33 -4.76 -0.63
N ILE A 55 12.75 -4.08 -1.62
CA ILE A 55 11.45 -4.48 -2.21
C ILE A 55 11.58 -5.79 -3.01
N PRO A 56 12.54 -5.94 -3.95
CA PRO A 56 12.78 -7.23 -4.59
C PRO A 56 13.14 -8.34 -3.60
N SER A 57 13.92 -8.04 -2.57
CA SER A 57 14.26 -9.00 -1.50
C SER A 57 13.01 -9.50 -0.76
N ALA A 58 12.09 -8.61 -0.40
CA ALA A 58 10.83 -8.98 0.24
C ALA A 58 9.99 -9.91 -0.65
N ALA A 59 9.89 -9.59 -1.95
CA ALA A 59 9.17 -10.43 -2.90
C ALA A 59 9.80 -11.83 -3.05
N SER A 60 11.14 -11.89 -3.15
CA SER A 60 11.87 -13.16 -3.22
C SER A 60 11.68 -13.99 -1.96
N TYR A 61 11.76 -13.35 -0.80
CA TYR A 61 11.58 -14.01 0.49
C TYR A 61 10.14 -14.53 0.68
N ASP A 62 9.12 -13.77 0.27
CA ASP A 62 7.73 -14.26 0.25
C ASP A 62 7.58 -15.53 -0.61
N CYS A 63 8.26 -15.61 -1.76
CA CYS A 63 8.26 -16.81 -2.60
C CYS A 63 8.91 -18.01 -1.89
N GLU A 64 10.01 -17.82 -1.17
CA GLU A 64 10.64 -18.87 -0.37
C GLU A 64 9.72 -19.34 0.77
N LEU A 65 9.14 -18.39 1.51
CA LEU A 65 8.20 -18.66 2.59
C LEU A 65 6.99 -19.46 2.10
N ALA A 66 6.41 -19.07 0.96
CA ALA A 66 5.35 -19.84 0.30
C ALA A 66 5.79 -21.27 -0.02
N GLY A 67 7.05 -21.47 -0.40
CA GLY A 67 7.68 -22.78 -0.57
C GLY A 67 7.73 -23.60 0.73
N TYR A 68 8.22 -23.00 1.83
CA TYR A 68 8.32 -23.66 3.13
C TYR A 68 6.96 -24.10 3.68
N VAL A 69 5.92 -23.28 3.49
CA VAL A 69 4.57 -23.56 4.00
C VAL A 69 3.63 -24.19 2.97
N LYS A 70 4.14 -24.61 1.80
CA LYS A 70 3.33 -25.13 0.68
C LYS A 70 2.40 -26.29 1.06
N LYS A 71 2.82 -27.14 1.99
CA LYS A 71 2.04 -28.32 2.46
C LYS A 71 1.13 -28.01 3.64
N VAL A 72 1.18 -26.80 4.18
CA VAL A 72 0.34 -26.39 5.30
C VAL A 72 -1.09 -26.16 4.78
N PRO A 73 -2.12 -26.75 5.41
CA PRO A 73 -3.52 -26.53 5.03
C PRO A 73 -3.96 -25.06 5.10
N GLY A 74 -5.08 -24.74 4.45
CA GLY A 74 -5.68 -23.40 4.47
C GLY A 74 -5.31 -22.54 3.26
N ASP A 75 -5.48 -21.23 3.39
CA ASP A 75 -5.17 -20.27 2.33
C ASP A 75 -3.64 -20.08 2.22
N PRO A 76 -3.02 -20.41 1.06
CA PRO A 76 -1.56 -20.32 0.90
C PRO A 76 -1.01 -18.91 1.08
N THR A 77 -1.79 -17.87 0.74
CA THR A 77 -1.37 -16.48 0.88
C THR A 77 -1.34 -16.08 2.35
N ASN A 78 -2.37 -16.45 3.10
CA ASN A 78 -2.42 -16.20 4.55
C ASN A 78 -1.29 -16.93 5.28
N ASN A 79 -0.97 -18.16 4.88
CA ASN A 79 0.14 -18.93 5.45
C ASN A 79 1.50 -18.29 5.14
N MET A 80 1.71 -17.80 3.92
CA MET A 80 2.93 -17.07 3.54
C MET A 80 3.07 -15.78 4.36
N LEU A 81 2.03 -14.95 4.45
CA LEU A 81 2.04 -13.72 5.23
C LEU A 81 2.29 -13.99 6.72
N ALA A 82 1.66 -15.03 7.26
CA ALA A 82 1.90 -15.45 8.63
C ALA A 82 3.34 -15.93 8.84
N ALA A 83 3.94 -16.57 7.84
CA ALA A 83 5.32 -17.02 7.90
C ALA A 83 6.31 -15.85 7.85
N TYR A 84 5.99 -14.75 7.17
CA TYR A 84 6.79 -13.52 7.19
C TYR A 84 6.83 -12.90 8.59
N ASN A 85 5.66 -12.78 9.24
CA ASN A 85 5.55 -12.15 10.56
C ASN A 85 5.95 -13.07 11.73
N ALA A 86 5.57 -14.35 11.72
CA ALA A 86 5.77 -15.27 12.85
C ALA A 86 6.84 -16.36 12.59
N GLY A 87 7.40 -16.42 11.39
CA GLY A 87 8.30 -17.49 10.94
C GLY A 87 7.55 -18.73 10.43
N ALA A 88 8.10 -19.36 9.39
CA ALA A 88 7.51 -20.54 8.75
C ALA A 88 7.31 -21.72 9.72
N TYR A 89 8.22 -21.91 10.69
CA TYR A 89 8.09 -22.99 11.68
C TYR A 89 6.81 -22.88 12.51
N ALA A 90 6.42 -21.67 12.92
CA ALA A 90 5.18 -21.46 13.66
C ALA A 90 3.96 -21.85 12.81
N VAL A 91 3.94 -21.42 11.55
CA VAL A 91 2.86 -21.76 10.60
C VAL A 91 2.75 -23.27 10.37
N ILE A 92 3.89 -23.95 10.21
CA ILE A 92 3.94 -25.41 10.07
C ILE A 92 3.44 -26.11 11.34
N LYS A 93 3.91 -25.67 12.51
CA LYS A 93 3.54 -26.25 13.82
C LYS A 93 2.04 -26.15 14.10
N TYR A 94 1.43 -25.01 13.77
CA TYR A 94 0.00 -24.78 14.01
C TYR A 94 -0.90 -25.25 12.86
N GLY A 95 -0.34 -25.68 11.73
CA GLY A 95 -1.12 -26.10 10.57
C GLY A 95 -1.86 -24.95 9.87
N GLY A 96 -1.34 -23.72 9.95
CA GLY A 96 -1.94 -22.52 9.39
C GLY A 96 -1.50 -21.26 10.13
N VAL A 97 -2.28 -20.17 10.01
CA VAL A 97 -2.01 -18.92 10.75
C VAL A 97 -2.02 -19.21 12.27
N PRO A 98 -0.91 -18.98 13.00
CA PRO A 98 -0.81 -19.32 14.42
C PRO A 98 -1.76 -18.45 15.27
N PRO A 99 -2.13 -18.88 16.50
CA PRO A 99 -3.01 -18.13 17.41
C PRO A 99 -2.30 -16.94 18.07
N TYR A 100 -1.44 -16.24 17.33
CA TYR A 100 -0.77 -15.03 17.77
C TYR A 100 -1.61 -13.83 17.30
N LYS A 101 -2.09 -13.03 18.26
CA LYS A 101 -2.96 -11.88 17.95
C LYS A 101 -2.34 -10.94 16.94
N GLU A 102 -1.03 -10.70 17.06
CA GLU A 102 -0.26 -9.88 16.12
C GLU A 102 -0.33 -10.44 14.70
N THR A 103 0.02 -11.71 14.52
CA THR A 103 0.04 -12.38 13.20
C THR A 103 -1.34 -12.48 12.56
N GLN A 104 -2.38 -12.77 13.34
CA GLN A 104 -3.76 -12.79 12.84
C GLN A 104 -4.19 -11.40 12.35
N ASN A 105 -3.85 -10.36 13.10
CA ASN A 105 -4.11 -8.98 12.70
C ASN A 105 -3.29 -8.58 11.47
N TYR A 106 -2.02 -8.94 11.42
CA TYR A 106 -1.11 -8.70 10.28
C TYR A 106 -1.70 -9.25 8.98
N VAL A 107 -2.08 -10.53 8.97
CA VAL A 107 -2.73 -11.17 7.80
C VAL A 107 -4.03 -10.44 7.46
N LYS A 108 -4.91 -10.19 8.44
CA LYS A 108 -6.20 -9.54 8.21
C LYS A 108 -6.05 -8.15 7.57
N ILE A 109 -5.13 -7.33 8.08
CA ILE A 109 -4.92 -5.96 7.60
C ILE A 109 -4.39 -5.98 6.16
N ILE A 110 -3.38 -6.81 5.87
CA ILE A 110 -2.79 -6.89 4.53
C ILE A 110 -3.82 -7.37 3.51
N ARG A 111 -4.60 -8.40 3.82
CA ARG A 111 -5.65 -8.92 2.91
C ARG A 111 -6.77 -7.91 2.67
N SER A 112 -7.03 -7.02 3.62
CA SER A 112 -7.95 -5.89 3.44
C SER A 112 -7.34 -4.83 2.51
N LEU A 113 -6.12 -4.40 2.80
CA LEU A 113 -5.41 -3.34 2.07
C LEU A 113 -5.03 -3.72 0.64
N GLU A 114 -4.77 -5.00 0.38
CA GLU A 114 -4.44 -5.53 -0.94
C GLU A 114 -5.42 -5.07 -2.01
N LYS A 115 -6.72 -4.99 -1.68
CA LYS A 115 -7.76 -4.55 -2.60
C LYS A 115 -7.57 -3.09 -3.03
N SER A 116 -7.09 -2.25 -2.13
CA SER A 116 -6.85 -0.82 -2.39
C SER A 116 -5.60 -0.59 -3.24
N PHE A 117 -4.63 -1.52 -3.20
CA PHE A 117 -3.41 -1.46 -4.00
C PHE A 117 -3.52 -2.26 -5.32
N ALA A 118 -4.61 -3.00 -5.53
CA ALA A 118 -4.83 -3.69 -6.79
C ALA A 118 -5.06 -2.67 -7.91
N ARG A 119 -4.46 -2.92 -9.08
CA ARG A 119 -4.75 -2.13 -10.28
C ARG A 119 -6.27 -2.18 -10.53
N PRO A 120 -6.93 -1.04 -10.78
CA PRO A 120 -8.32 -1.05 -11.21
C PRO A 120 -8.45 -1.91 -12.47
N VAL A 121 -9.18 -3.03 -12.37
CA VAL A 121 -9.44 -3.94 -13.50
C VAL A 121 -10.57 -3.44 -14.41
N GLY A 122 -11.14 -2.27 -14.10
CA GLY A 122 -12.14 -1.59 -14.91
C GLY A 122 -12.21 -0.10 -14.57
N ARG A 123 -12.84 0.66 -15.45
CA ARG A 123 -13.26 2.03 -15.11
C ARG A 123 -14.36 1.92 -14.07
N VAL A 124 -14.14 2.51 -12.90
CA VAL A 124 -15.23 2.74 -11.96
C VAL A 124 -16.14 3.76 -12.61
N ALA A 125 -17.38 3.37 -12.93
CA ALA A 125 -18.37 4.32 -13.40
C ALA A 125 -18.52 5.40 -12.32
N PRO A 126 -18.35 6.69 -12.64
CA PRO A 126 -18.52 7.72 -11.63
C PRO A 126 -19.94 7.63 -11.08
N SER A 127 -20.09 7.81 -9.77
CA SER A 127 -21.42 8.06 -9.19
C SER A 127 -22.03 9.28 -9.89
N ARG A 128 -23.37 9.43 -9.88
CA ARG A 128 -24.00 10.63 -10.46
C ARG A 128 -23.39 11.91 -9.88
N GLN A 129 -23.11 11.92 -8.58
CA GLN A 129 -22.46 13.03 -7.89
C GLN A 129 -21.05 13.30 -8.44
N ALA A 130 -20.24 12.25 -8.61
CA ALA A 130 -18.90 12.38 -9.19
C ALA A 130 -18.95 12.84 -10.66
N ALA A 131 -19.91 12.35 -11.44
CA ALA A 131 -20.10 12.77 -12.83
C ALA A 131 -20.48 14.26 -12.91
N GLY A 132 -21.38 14.73 -12.04
CA GLY A 132 -21.75 16.14 -11.92
C GLY A 132 -20.56 17.02 -11.52
N ALA A 133 -19.81 16.62 -10.50
CA ALA A 133 -18.61 17.33 -10.05
C ALA A 133 -17.54 17.42 -11.15
N ILE A 134 -17.27 16.31 -11.86
CA ILE A 134 -16.33 16.29 -12.99
C ILE A 134 -16.83 17.22 -14.11
N TYR A 135 -18.11 17.15 -14.46
CA TYR A 135 -18.69 18.00 -15.50
C TYR A 135 -18.60 19.49 -15.16
N PHE A 136 -18.88 19.87 -13.90
CA PHE A 136 -18.71 21.25 -13.44
C PHE A 136 -17.24 21.70 -13.53
N ALA A 137 -16.31 20.88 -13.04
CA ALA A 137 -14.89 21.21 -13.07
C ALA A 137 -14.36 21.36 -14.51
N GLN A 138 -14.81 20.50 -15.44
CA GLN A 138 -14.44 20.59 -16.85
C GLN A 138 -14.87 21.91 -17.50
N LYS A 139 -16.01 22.49 -17.10
CA LYS A 139 -16.43 23.83 -17.57
C LYS A 139 -15.54 24.97 -17.10
N LYS A 140 -14.65 24.73 -16.14
CA LYS A 140 -13.72 25.72 -15.57
C LYS A 140 -12.29 25.56 -16.09
N LEU A 141 -12.06 24.62 -17.02
CA LEU A 141 -10.76 24.48 -17.67
C LEU A 141 -10.36 25.79 -18.36
N GLY A 142 -9.13 26.24 -18.11
CA GLY A 142 -8.60 27.50 -18.63
C GLY A 142 -8.98 28.75 -17.81
N THR A 143 -9.84 28.65 -16.80
CA THR A 143 -10.12 29.77 -15.89
C THR A 143 -8.90 30.07 -15.02
N PRO A 144 -8.39 31.32 -14.97
CA PRO A 144 -7.23 31.66 -14.14
C PRO A 144 -7.51 31.48 -12.65
N TYR A 145 -6.56 30.88 -11.93
CA TYR A 145 -6.62 30.70 -10.46
C TYR A 145 -6.80 32.03 -9.73
N LEU A 146 -7.66 32.08 -8.71
CA LEU A 146 -7.83 33.24 -7.82
C LEU A 146 -7.76 32.77 -6.37
N TRP A 147 -6.76 33.23 -5.61
CA TRP A 147 -6.63 32.92 -4.18
C TRP A 147 -7.85 33.42 -3.40
N GLY A 148 -8.53 32.55 -2.65
CA GLY A 148 -9.81 32.85 -1.98
C GLY A 148 -11.03 32.88 -2.92
N GLY A 149 -10.87 32.42 -4.17
CA GLY A 149 -11.91 32.41 -5.18
C GLY A 149 -12.94 31.32 -4.96
N ASN A 150 -14.22 31.69 -4.92
CA ASN A 150 -15.37 30.80 -4.77
C ASN A 150 -16.30 30.82 -6.01
N GLY A 151 -15.85 31.44 -7.10
CA GLY A 151 -16.57 31.43 -8.37
C GLY A 151 -17.73 32.42 -8.48
N THR A 152 -17.75 33.47 -7.65
CA THR A 152 -18.81 34.47 -7.72
C THR A 152 -18.71 35.32 -9.00
N PRO A 153 -19.78 36.02 -9.41
CA PRO A 153 -19.74 36.93 -10.56
C PRO A 153 -18.68 38.02 -10.42
N GLU A 154 -18.48 38.57 -9.22
CA GLU A 154 -17.49 39.62 -8.92
C GLU A 154 -16.07 39.08 -9.08
N GLN A 155 -15.88 37.79 -8.82
CA GLN A 155 -14.62 37.07 -9.03
C GLN A 155 -14.44 36.60 -10.47
N GLN A 156 -15.32 37.02 -11.39
CA GLN A 156 -15.33 36.59 -12.79
C GLN A 156 -15.39 35.06 -12.93
N GLY A 157 -16.06 34.39 -11.98
CA GLY A 157 -16.17 32.94 -11.96
C GLY A 157 -14.86 32.19 -11.71
N ARG A 158 -13.83 32.87 -11.18
CA ARG A 158 -12.52 32.27 -10.82
C ARG A 158 -12.58 31.59 -9.46
N PHE A 159 -11.74 30.58 -9.30
CA PHE A 159 -11.67 29.76 -8.10
C PHE A 159 -10.24 29.59 -7.61
N ASP A 160 -10.09 29.29 -6.32
CA ASP A 160 -8.93 28.55 -5.82
C ASP A 160 -9.20 27.03 -5.81
N CYS A 161 -8.28 26.26 -5.21
CA CYS A 161 -8.38 24.81 -5.16
C CYS A 161 -9.59 24.32 -4.35
N SER A 162 -9.84 24.91 -3.18
CA SER A 162 -10.91 24.48 -2.28
C SER A 162 -12.27 24.99 -2.73
N GLY A 163 -12.35 26.22 -3.23
CA GLY A 163 -13.55 26.83 -3.79
C GLY A 163 -14.06 26.09 -5.03
N LEU A 164 -13.15 25.71 -5.95
CA LEU A 164 -13.54 24.91 -7.12
C LEU A 164 -14.08 23.54 -6.71
N THR A 165 -13.38 22.87 -5.80
CA THR A 165 -13.78 21.54 -5.32
C THR A 165 -15.13 21.61 -4.62
N GLN A 166 -15.33 22.57 -3.72
CA GLN A 166 -16.59 22.74 -3.00
C GLN A 166 -17.75 23.04 -3.95
N ALA A 167 -17.54 23.93 -4.94
CA ALA A 167 -18.57 24.24 -5.93
C ALA A 167 -18.91 23.03 -6.82
N ALA A 168 -17.90 22.26 -7.25
CA ALA A 168 -18.09 21.06 -8.06
C ALA A 168 -18.93 20.00 -7.33
N TYR A 169 -18.62 19.71 -6.07
CA TYR A 169 -19.35 18.69 -5.30
C TYR A 169 -20.81 19.09 -5.03
N ARG A 170 -21.11 20.38 -4.83
CA ARG A 170 -22.49 20.86 -4.67
C ARG A 170 -23.37 20.67 -5.91
N THR A 171 -22.78 20.56 -7.09
CA THR A 171 -23.56 20.36 -8.33
C THR A 171 -24.07 18.93 -8.52
N GLY A 172 -23.59 17.98 -7.72
CA GLY A 172 -23.99 16.57 -7.78
C GLY A 172 -25.16 16.18 -6.87
N ASP A 173 -25.71 17.12 -6.10
CA ASP A 173 -26.79 16.91 -5.12
C ASP A 173 -28.21 17.19 -5.67
N VAL A 174 -28.37 17.26 -6.99
CA VAL A 174 -29.66 17.46 -7.69
C VAL A 174 -30.07 16.26 -8.54
#